data_AF-A0A2N8TGW3-F1
#
_entry.id   AF-A0A2N8TGW3-F1
#
_cell.length_a   1.000
_cell.length_b   1.000
_cell.length_c   1.000
_cell.angle_alpha   90.00
_cell.angle_beta   90.00
_cell.angle_gamma   90.00
#
_symmetry.space_group_name_H-M   'P 1'
#
loop_
_entity.id
_entity.type
_entity.pdbx_description
1 polymer ?
#
loop_
_entity_poly.entity_id
_entity_poly.type
_entity_poly.pdbx_seq_one_letter_code
_entity_poly.pdbx_strand_id
1 'polypeptide(L)'
;MQDAAMHPSPGALMVIALIIAVTIALTVRSRRKRTAALAPQWQAFQQHRSSGQGQLLKVTRVYQHGRRGSKAVVTWCDTGRQQDAWFWNWHVPAGAYLRLQRLRAA
;
A
#
# COMPACT_ATOMS: atom_id res chain seq x y z
N MET A 1 11.08 -40.97 -30.68
CA MET A 1 11.15 -39.96 -29.62
C MET A 1 9.72 -39.56 -29.32
N GLN A 2 9.10 -40.22 -28.33
CA GLN A 2 7.74 -39.93 -27.90
C GLN A 2 7.84 -39.07 -26.64
N ASP A 3 7.39 -37.83 -26.72
CA ASP A 3 7.25 -36.95 -25.56
C ASP A 3 6.12 -37.49 -24.68
N ALA A 4 6.51 -38.13 -23.58
CA ALA A 4 5.58 -38.57 -22.55
C ALA A 4 4.93 -37.33 -21.92
N ALA A 5 3.66 -37.09 -22.25
CA ALA A 5 2.83 -36.12 -21.54
C ALA A 5 2.75 -36.54 -20.07
N MET A 6 3.53 -35.86 -19.23
CA MET A 6 3.60 -36.07 -17.79
C MET A 6 2.30 -35.54 -17.18
N HIS A 7 1.23 -36.35 -17.18
CA HIS A 7 -0.01 -36.02 -16.51
C HIS A 7 0.26 -35.99 -14.99
N PRO A 8 0.13 -34.83 -14.32
CA PRO A 8 0.38 -34.75 -12.89
C PRO A 8 -0.60 -35.65 -12.17
N SER A 9 -0.08 -36.54 -11.32
CA SER A 9 -0.92 -37.44 -10.53
C SER A 9 -1.90 -36.62 -9.67
N PRO A 10 -3.12 -37.13 -9.43
CA PRO A 10 -4.09 -36.42 -8.60
C PRO A 10 -3.56 -36.07 -7.20
N GLY A 11 -2.61 -36.85 -6.67
CA GLY A 11 -1.87 -36.53 -5.45
C GLY A 11 -0.97 -35.30 -5.57
N ALA A 12 -0.27 -35.14 -6.70
CA ALA A 12 0.55 -33.95 -6.95
C ALA A 12 -0.33 -32.68 -7.05
N LEU A 13 -1.51 -32.77 -7.68
CA LEU A 13 -2.46 -31.66 -7.75
C LEU A 13 -3.01 -31.26 -6.37
N MET A 14 -3.30 -32.23 -5.50
CA MET A 14 -3.71 -31.99 -4.12
C MET A 14 -2.63 -31.25 -3.32
N VAL A 15 -1.36 -31.67 -3.46
CA VAL A 15 -0.23 -31.00 -2.79
C VAL A 15 -0.05 -29.57 -3.29
N ILE A 16 -0.13 -29.35 -4.60
CA ILE A 16 -0.04 -28.01 -5.20
C ILE A 16 -1.19 -27.11 -4.69
N ALA A 17 -2.43 -27.62 -4.67
CA ALA A 17 -3.58 -26.88 -4.17
C ALA A 17 -3.42 -26.50 -2.69
N LEU A 18 -2.90 -27.43 -1.87
CA LEU A 18 -2.62 -27.17 -0.46
C LEU A 18 -1.56 -26.07 -0.28
N ILE A 19 -0.47 -26.13 -1.04
CA ILE A 19 0.59 -25.11 -1.01
C ILE A 19 0.03 -23.73 -1.38
N ILE A 20 -0.79 -23.65 -2.43
CA ILE A 20 -1.43 -22.40 -2.86
C ILE A 20 -2.34 -21.86 -1.74
N ALA A 21 -3.20 -22.71 -1.17
CA ALA A 21 -4.12 -22.32 -0.11
C ALA A 21 -3.38 -21.80 1.13
N VAL A 22 -2.32 -22.50 1.56
CA VAL A 22 -1.49 -22.08 2.70
C VAL A 22 -0.80 -20.74 2.40
N THR A 23 -0.26 -20.57 1.19
CA THR A 23 0.41 -19.33 0.79
C THR A 23 -0.55 -18.15 0.79
N ILE A 24 -1.76 -18.33 0.27
CA ILE A 24 -2.82 -17.32 0.29
C ILE A 24 -3.21 -17.00 1.74
N ALA A 25 -3.44 -18.01 2.58
CA ALA A 25 -3.83 -17.83 3.97
C ALA A 25 -2.75 -17.07 4.79
N LEU A 26 -1.48 -17.40 4.60
CA LEU A 26 -0.35 -16.70 5.23
C LEU A 26 -0.26 -15.24 4.77
N THR A 27 -0.43 -15.02 3.46
CA THR A 27 -0.39 -13.66 2.88
C THR A 27 -1.54 -12.80 3.41
N VAL A 28 -2.76 -13.35 3.45
CA VAL A 28 -3.94 -12.67 3.99
C VAL A 28 -3.77 -12.41 5.49
N ARG A 29 -3.27 -13.37 6.26
CA ARG A 29 -3.04 -13.20 7.71
C ARG A 29 -1.99 -12.15 8.00
N SER A 30 -0.89 -12.14 7.25
CA SER A 30 0.17 -11.13 7.36
C SER A 30 -0.37 -9.73 7.02
N ARG A 31 -1.15 -9.61 5.94
CA ARG A 31 -1.84 -8.36 5.59
C ARG A 31 -2.80 -7.92 6.68
N ARG A 32 -3.65 -8.80 7.19
CA ARG A 32 -4.60 -8.50 8.28
C ARG A 32 -3.90 -8.02 9.55
N LYS A 33 -2.79 -8.65 9.97
CA LYS A 33 -2.01 -8.20 11.13
C LYS A 33 -1.44 -6.80 10.92
N ARG A 34 -0.89 -6.50 9.73
CA ARG A 34 -0.43 -5.15 9.39
C ARG A 34 -1.57 -4.14 9.37
N THR A 35 -2.72 -4.49 8.82
CA THR A 35 -3.91 -3.62 8.80
C THR A 35 -4.47 -3.38 10.20
N ALA A 36 -4.47 -4.38 11.08
CA ALA A 36 -4.96 -4.25 12.46
C ALA A 36 -4.11 -3.27 13.28
N ALA A 37 -2.80 -3.18 13.04
CA ALA A 37 -1.94 -2.17 13.67
C ALA A 37 -2.17 -0.75 13.09
N LEU A 38 -2.57 -0.66 11.82
CA LEU A 38 -2.85 0.61 11.14
C LEU A 38 -4.27 1.13 11.41
N ALA A 39 -5.22 0.26 11.74
CA ALA A 39 -6.60 0.60 12.06
C ALA A 39 -6.74 1.61 13.22
N PRO A 40 -6.10 1.43 14.39
CA PRO A 40 -6.18 2.42 15.47
C PRO A 40 -5.52 3.75 15.10
N GLN A 41 -4.41 3.74 14.34
CA GLN A 41 -3.77 4.96 13.86
C GLN A 41 -4.67 5.72 12.87
N TRP A 42 -5.35 4.98 12.00
CA TRP A 42 -6.33 5.55 11.08
C TRP A 42 -7.53 6.13 11.80
N GLN A 43 -8.06 5.44 12.81
CA GLN A 43 -9.20 5.91 13.59
C GLN A 43 -8.87 7.16 14.41
N ALA A 44 -7.68 7.19 15.04
CA ALA A 44 -7.18 8.39 15.70
C ALA A 44 -6.99 9.55 14.71
N PHE A 45 -6.49 9.28 13.50
CA PHE A 45 -6.39 10.31 12.45
C PHE A 45 -7.77 10.86 12.05
N GLN A 46 -8.75 9.98 11.84
CA GLN A 46 -10.11 10.38 11.47
C GLN A 46 -10.73 11.26 12.56
N GLN A 47 -10.50 10.97 13.85
CA GLN A 47 -10.94 11.82 14.95
C GLN A 47 -10.30 13.22 14.92
N HIS A 48 -9.00 13.33 14.64
CA HIS A 48 -8.31 14.64 14.48
C HIS A 48 -8.76 15.39 13.22
N ARG A 49 -9.13 14.66 12.16
CA ARG A 49 -9.68 15.24 10.94
C ARG A 49 -11.07 15.83 11.17
N SER A 50 -11.91 15.16 11.97
CA SER A 50 -13.23 15.66 12.37
C SER A 50 -13.15 16.98 13.14
N SER A 51 -12.05 17.26 13.84
CA SER A 51 -11.80 18.56 14.49
C SER A 51 -11.22 19.64 13.56
N GLY A 52 -11.23 19.41 12.23
CA GLY A 52 -10.73 20.35 11.22
C GLY A 52 -9.19 20.42 11.12
N GLN A 53 -8.47 19.53 11.81
CA GLN A 53 -7.01 19.56 11.88
C GLN A 53 -6.40 18.25 11.34
N GLY A 54 -6.26 18.17 10.03
CA GLY A 54 -5.56 17.05 9.39
C GLY A 54 -5.85 16.95 7.91
N GLN A 55 -4.90 17.37 7.08
CA GLN A 55 -5.00 17.19 5.64
C GLN A 55 -4.40 15.84 5.25
N LEU A 56 -5.10 15.14 4.34
CA LEU A 56 -4.68 13.85 3.84
C LEU A 56 -4.41 13.94 2.33
N LEU A 57 -3.27 13.39 1.93
CA LEU A 57 -2.87 13.24 0.54
C LEU A 57 -2.79 11.76 0.20
N LYS A 58 -3.24 11.39 -1.00
CA LYS A 58 -2.99 10.08 -1.60
C LYS A 58 -1.95 10.23 -2.70
N VAL A 59 -0.93 9.38 -2.72
CA VAL A 59 0.01 9.30 -3.83
C VAL A 59 -0.62 8.48 -4.95
N THR A 60 -1.02 9.15 -6.03
CA THR A 60 -1.81 8.54 -7.10
C THR A 60 -0.91 7.90 -8.14
N ARG A 61 0.17 8.59 -8.52
CA ARG A 61 1.13 8.08 -9.50
C ARG A 61 2.52 8.63 -9.21
N VAL A 62 3.51 7.74 -9.12
CA VAL A 62 4.92 8.11 -9.08
C VAL A 62 5.46 7.95 -10.49
N TYR A 63 5.92 9.04 -11.10
CA TYR A 63 6.36 9.03 -12.50
C TYR A 63 7.87 9.27 -12.64
N GLN A 64 8.54 9.73 -11.59
CA GLN A 64 9.99 9.90 -11.61
C GLN A 64 10.59 9.39 -10.29
N HIS A 65 11.64 8.58 -10.41
CA HIS A 65 12.51 8.21 -9.29
C HIS A 65 13.89 8.79 -9.58
N GLY A 66 14.36 9.71 -8.74
CA GLY A 66 15.71 10.27 -8.79
C GLY A 66 16.60 9.70 -7.69
N ARG A 67 17.90 9.99 -7.73
CA ARG A 67 18.86 9.49 -6.71
C ARG A 67 18.55 9.93 -5.28
N ARG A 68 17.83 11.04 -5.11
CA ARG A 68 17.53 11.66 -3.81
C ARG A 68 16.04 11.85 -3.59
N GLY A 69 15.18 11.05 -4.23
CA GLY A 69 13.74 11.18 -4.03
C GLY A 69 12.88 10.73 -5.20
N SER A 70 11.59 11.02 -5.12
CA SER A 70 10.63 10.69 -6.16
C SER A 70 9.70 11.87 -6.47
N LYS A 71 9.35 12.03 -7.75
CA LYS A 71 8.30 12.95 -8.19
C LYS A 71 7.01 12.17 -8.42
N ALA A 72 5.93 12.64 -7.80
CA ALA A 72 4.65 11.97 -7.87
C ALA A 72 3.50 12.97 -7.92
N VAL A 73 2.43 12.55 -8.60
CA VAL A 73 1.12 13.20 -8.53
C VAL A 73 0.44 12.73 -7.26
N VAL A 74 0.01 13.69 -6.43
CA VAL A 74 -0.76 13.43 -5.23
C VAL A 74 -2.14 14.06 -5.34
N THR A 75 -3.12 13.43 -4.71
CA THR A 75 -4.52 13.87 -4.67
C THR A 75 -4.90 14.22 -3.23
N TRP A 76 -5.39 15.43 -3.01
CA TRP A 76 -5.97 15.85 -1.73
C TRP A 76 -7.27 15.08 -1.49
N CYS A 77 -7.35 14.32 -0.41
CA CYS A 77 -8.54 13.52 -0.11
C CYS A 77 -9.75 14.39 0.29
N ASP A 78 -9.51 15.62 0.75
CA ASP A 78 -10.56 16.59 1.10
C ASP A 78 -11.26 17.19 -0.12
N THR A 79 -10.48 17.61 -1.11
CA THR A 79 -10.96 18.42 -2.24
C THR A 79 -10.93 17.68 -3.57
N GLY A 80 -10.32 16.49 -3.61
CA GLY A 80 -10.05 15.76 -4.86
C GLY A 80 -9.00 16.42 -5.75
N ARG A 81 -8.45 17.58 -5.35
CA ARG A 81 -7.47 18.33 -6.14
C ARG A 81 -6.22 17.51 -6.34
N GLN A 82 -5.69 17.50 -7.55
CA GLN A 82 -4.40 16.90 -7.86
C GLN A 82 -3.29 17.94 -7.85
N GLN A 83 -2.10 17.54 -7.42
CA GLN A 83 -0.89 18.37 -7.48
C GLN A 83 0.34 17.51 -7.68
N ASP A 84 1.36 18.08 -8.29
CA ASP A 84 2.70 17.50 -8.31
C ASP A 84 3.42 17.76 -6.99
N ALA A 85 4.06 16.73 -6.45
CA ALA A 85 4.91 16.82 -5.27
C ALA A 85 6.27 16.15 -5.52
N TRP A 86 7.31 16.82 -5.05
CA TRP A 86 8.66 16.24 -4.97
C TRP A 86 8.92 15.77 -3.54
N PHE A 87 9.22 14.48 -3.41
CA PHE A 87 9.55 13.84 -2.14
C PHE A 87 11.06 13.74 -2.00
N TRP A 88 11.67 14.74 -1.35
CA TRP A 88 13.10 14.72 -1.08
C TRP A 88 13.47 13.62 -0.09
N ASN A 89 14.54 12.90 -0.41
CA ASN A 89 15.11 11.78 0.34
C ASN A 89 14.14 10.63 0.64
N TRP A 90 13.02 10.55 -0.09
CA TRP A 90 12.03 9.50 0.10
C TRP A 90 11.50 8.95 -1.22
N HIS A 91 11.69 7.64 -1.40
CA HIS A 91 11.09 6.89 -2.49
C HIS A 91 9.66 6.50 -2.12
N VAL A 92 8.74 7.44 -2.28
CA VAL A 92 7.34 7.21 -1.93
C VAL A 92 6.71 6.17 -2.85
N PRO A 93 5.97 5.18 -2.34
CA PRO A 93 5.26 4.22 -3.19
C PRO A 93 3.93 4.79 -3.68
N ALA A 94 3.52 4.38 -4.88
CA ALA A 94 2.16 4.66 -5.37
C ALA A 94 1.12 3.97 -4.47
N GLY A 95 0.01 4.66 -4.20
CA GLY A 95 -1.05 4.22 -3.29
C GLY A 95 -0.79 4.56 -1.81
N ALA A 96 0.33 5.18 -1.47
CA ALA A 96 0.59 5.65 -0.11
C ALA A 96 -0.39 6.77 0.29
N TYR A 97 -0.77 6.79 1.56
CA TYR A 97 -1.52 7.89 2.18
C TYR A 97 -0.60 8.67 3.11
N LEU A 98 -0.57 9.99 2.94
CA LEU A 98 0.30 10.90 3.68
C LEU A 98 -0.55 11.82 4.53
N ARG A 99 -0.25 11.86 5.82
CA ARG A 99 -0.79 12.85 6.74
C ARG A 99 0.11 14.07 6.73
N LEU A 100 -0.45 15.23 6.41
CA LEU A 100 0.22 16.49 6.68
C LEU A 100 -0.09 16.92 8.12
N GLN A 101 0.95 17.02 8.94
CA GLN A 101 0.88 17.82 10.15
C GLN A 101 1.44 19.21 9.83
N ARG A 102 0.64 20.24 10.07
CA ARG A 102 1.17 21.61 10.06
C ARG A 102 2.00 21.74 11.34
N LEU A 103 3.33 21.79 11.21
CA LEU A 103 4.18 22.19 12.32
C LEU A 103 3.79 23.62 12.68
N ARG A 104 3.29 23.83 13.90
CA ARG A 104 3.18 25.18 14.44
C ARG A 104 4.61 25.66 14.69
N ALA A 105 4.97 26.81 14.13
CA ALA A 105 6.15 27.53 14.57
C ALA A 105 5.98 27.83 16.08
N ALA A 106 6.95 27.40 16.87
CA ALA A 106 7.05 27.72 18.29
C ALA A 106 7.57 29.15 18.46
#